data_AF-A0A7M3M5A8-F1
#
_entry.id   AF-A0A7M3M5A8-F1
#
_cell.length_a   1.000
_cell.length_b   1.000
_cell.length_c   1.000
_cell.angle_alpha   90.00
_cell.angle_beta   90.00
_cell.angle_gamma   90.00
#
_symmetry.space_group_name_H-M   'P 1'
#
loop_
_entity.id
_entity.type
_entity.pdbx_description
1 polymer ?
#
loop_
_entity_poly.entity_id
_entity_poly.type
_entity_poly.pdbx_seq_one_letter_code
_entity_poly.pdbx_strand_id
1 'polypeptide(L)'
;MARVRNQAGRDALTVEIVFAVFTGALLAAPLFVAVASPALFGDPDEGRASAWIVAGAITAAAGFTVRVVRVLRRFSRAERA
;
A
#
# COMPACT_ATOMS: atom_id res chain seq x y z
N MET A 1 32.94 -19.00 -7.30
CA MET A 1 31.56 -19.53 -7.15
C MET A 1 30.78 -18.94 -5.95
N ALA A 2 31.41 -18.66 -4.80
CA ALA A 2 30.73 -18.07 -3.63
C ALA A 2 30.08 -16.68 -3.88
N ARG A 3 30.71 -15.78 -4.65
CA ARG A 3 30.12 -14.47 -5.00
C ARG A 3 28.84 -14.58 -5.83
N VAL A 4 28.75 -15.55 -6.75
CA VAL A 4 27.56 -15.76 -7.58
C VAL A 4 26.39 -16.23 -6.73
N ARG A 5 26.64 -17.08 -5.72
CA ARG A 5 25.60 -17.51 -4.76
C ARG A 5 25.06 -16.32 -3.95
N ASN A 6 25.95 -15.44 -3.49
CA ASN A 6 25.58 -14.24 -2.73
C ASN A 6 24.90 -13.17 -3.60
N GLN A 7 25.21 -13.10 -4.89
CA GLN A 7 24.54 -12.18 -5.81
C GLN A 7 23.14 -12.68 -6.17
N ALA A 8 23.00 -13.97 -6.49
CA ALA A 8 21.71 -14.60 -6.75
C ALA A 8 20.75 -14.45 -5.55
N GLY A 9 21.26 -14.59 -4.32
CA GLY A 9 20.48 -14.36 -3.11
C GLY A 9 20.00 -12.91 -2.96
N ARG A 10 20.80 -11.92 -3.36
CA ARG A 10 20.42 -10.49 -3.27
C ARG A 10 19.46 -10.06 -4.37
N ASP A 11 19.59 -10.61 -5.56
CA ASP A 11 18.69 -10.32 -6.68
C ASP A 11 17.31 -10.94 -6.42
N ALA A 12 17.25 -12.19 -5.95
CA ALA A 12 16.00 -12.83 -5.55
C ALA A 12 15.27 -12.04 -4.45
N LEU A 13 16.01 -11.61 -3.44
CA LEU A 13 15.49 -10.86 -2.29
C LEU A 13 15.04 -9.45 -2.69
N THR A 14 15.70 -8.83 -3.67
CA THR A 14 15.26 -7.55 -4.26
C THR A 14 13.98 -7.75 -5.05
N VAL A 15 13.89 -8.80 -5.88
CA VAL A 15 12.70 -9.14 -6.67
C VAL A 15 11.50 -9.42 -5.77
N GLU A 16 11.65 -10.16 -4.67
CA GLU A 16 10.56 -10.42 -3.74
C GLU A 16 10.03 -9.14 -3.08
N ILE A 17 10.91 -8.23 -2.67
CA ILE A 17 10.48 -6.93 -2.11
C ILE A 17 9.71 -6.14 -3.16
N VAL A 18 10.25 -6.04 -4.38
CA VAL A 18 9.61 -5.29 -5.47
C VAL A 18 8.27 -5.93 -5.83
N PHE A 19 8.21 -7.25 -5.91
CA PHE A 19 6.98 -7.99 -6.18
C PHE A 19 5.93 -7.76 -5.10
N ALA A 20 6.28 -7.86 -3.81
CA ALA A 20 5.34 -7.63 -2.70
C ALA A 20 4.85 -6.17 -2.65
N VAL A 21 5.72 -5.21 -2.93
CA VAL A 21 5.34 -3.79 -3.00
C VAL A 21 4.42 -3.54 -4.18
N PHE A 22 4.76 -4.08 -5.36
CA PHE A 22 4.00 -3.85 -6.59
C PHE A 22 2.62 -4.50 -6.52
N THR A 23 2.54 -5.76 -6.09
CA THR A 23 1.26 -6.47 -5.90
C THR A 23 0.44 -5.86 -4.77
N GLY A 24 1.07 -5.46 -3.66
CA GLY A 24 0.39 -4.74 -2.58
C GLY A 24 -0.19 -3.40 -3.04
N ALA A 25 0.56 -2.63 -3.84
CA ALA A 25 0.09 -1.38 -4.43
C ALA A 25 -1.05 -1.61 -5.43
N LEU A 26 -0.94 -2.62 -6.29
CA LEU A 26 -1.99 -3.01 -7.23
C LEU A 26 -3.28 -3.46 -6.55
N LEU A 27 -3.20 -4.08 -5.36
CA LEU A 27 -4.39 -4.44 -4.58
C LEU A 27 -4.97 -3.22 -3.85
N ALA A 28 -4.10 -2.36 -3.31
CA ALA A 28 -4.52 -1.20 -2.51
C ALA A 28 -5.13 -0.08 -3.37
N ALA A 29 -4.60 0.16 -4.57
CA ALA A 29 -5.08 1.20 -5.47
C ALA A 29 -6.57 1.07 -5.84
N PRO A 30 -7.08 -0.09 -6.31
CA PRO A 30 -8.51 -0.23 -6.61
C PRO A 30 -9.37 -0.21 -5.35
N LEU A 31 -8.91 -0.76 -4.22
CA LEU A 31 -9.62 -0.64 -2.94
C LEU A 31 -9.75 0.82 -2.51
N PHE A 32 -8.68 1.60 -2.68
CA PHE A 32 -8.69 3.02 -2.42
C PHE A 32 -9.70 3.73 -3.32
N VAL A 33 -9.66 3.49 -4.63
CA VAL A 33 -10.61 4.11 -5.57
C VAL A 33 -12.04 3.71 -5.24
N ALA A 34 -12.31 2.46 -4.89
CA ALA A 34 -13.65 2.00 -4.50
C ALA A 34 -14.17 2.72 -3.24
N VAL A 35 -13.33 2.91 -2.23
CA VAL A 35 -13.70 3.61 -0.99
C VAL A 35 -13.80 5.13 -1.21
N ALA A 36 -12.93 5.70 -2.05
CA ALA A 36 -12.90 7.13 -2.34
C ALA A 36 -13.97 7.55 -3.35
N SER A 37 -14.47 6.63 -4.18
CA SER A 37 -15.43 6.91 -5.27
C SER A 37 -16.70 7.61 -4.78
N PRO A 38 -17.40 7.18 -3.71
CA PRO A 38 -18.57 7.90 -3.21
C PRO A 38 -18.26 9.31 -2.72
N ALA A 39 -17.02 9.56 -2.28
CA ALA A 39 -16.57 10.87 -1.82
C ALA A 39 -16.14 11.78 -3.00
N LEU A 40 -15.65 11.20 -4.09
CA LEU A 40 -15.23 11.91 -5.31
C LEU A 40 -16.42 12.22 -6.25
N PHE A 41 -17.42 11.36 -6.27
CA PHE A 41 -18.56 11.43 -7.20
C PHE A 41 -19.92 11.62 -6.51
N GLY A 42 -19.96 11.70 -5.18
CA GLY A 42 -21.18 12.00 -4.43
C GLY A 42 -21.54 13.49 -4.49
N ASP A 43 -22.82 13.79 -4.73
CA ASP A 43 -23.32 15.16 -4.88
C ASP A 43 -23.19 15.95 -3.56
N PRO A 44 -22.49 17.10 -3.55
CA PRO A 44 -22.12 17.82 -2.33
C PRO A 44 -23.09 18.96 -1.96
N ASP A 45 -24.41 18.75 -2.04
CA ASP A 45 -25.39 19.75 -1.57
C ASP A 45 -25.21 20.14 -0.07
N GLU A 46 -24.36 19.41 0.67
CA GLU A 46 -23.85 19.76 2.00
C GLU A 46 -22.31 19.95 2.01
N GLY A 47 -21.79 20.87 1.20
CA GLY A 47 -20.36 20.97 0.83
C GLY A 47 -19.32 21.01 1.96
N ARG A 48 -19.67 21.41 3.19
CA ARG A 48 -18.75 21.37 4.34
C ARG A 48 -18.69 19.98 4.98
N ALA A 49 -19.81 19.27 5.09
CA ALA A 49 -19.84 17.90 5.62
C ALA A 49 -19.11 16.94 4.66
N SER A 50 -19.33 17.12 3.36
CA SER A 50 -18.68 16.31 2.31
C SER A 50 -17.15 16.45 2.34
N ALA A 51 -16.62 17.68 2.49
CA ALA A 51 -15.17 17.90 2.54
C ALA A 51 -14.49 17.21 3.74
N TRP A 52 -15.11 17.22 4.92
CA TRP A 52 -14.58 16.51 6.10
C TRP A 52 -14.65 14.99 5.95
N ILE A 53 -15.69 14.47 5.30
CA ILE A 53 -15.83 13.04 5.00
C ILE A 53 -14.75 12.60 4.00
N VAL A 54 -14.52 13.38 2.94
CA VAL A 54 -13.46 13.13 1.96
C VAL A 54 -12.09 13.15 2.64
N ALA A 55 -11.80 14.17 3.46
CA ALA A 55 -10.53 14.28 4.18
C ALA A 55 -10.34 13.11 5.16
N GLY A 56 -11.40 12.70 5.87
CA GLY A 56 -11.39 11.52 6.74
C GLY A 56 -11.13 10.24 5.98
N ALA A 57 -11.78 10.04 4.83
CA ALA A 57 -11.58 8.87 3.98
C ALA A 57 -10.14 8.78 3.43
N ILE A 58 -9.60 9.91 2.95
CA ILE A 58 -8.21 9.99 2.47
C ILE A 58 -7.23 9.67 3.61
N THR A 59 -7.44 10.25 4.79
CA THR A 59 -6.57 10.03 5.95
C THR A 59 -6.62 8.57 6.43
N ALA A 60 -7.81 7.98 6.49
CA ALA A 60 -8.00 6.59 6.85
C ALA A 60 -7.35 5.64 5.83
N ALA A 61 -7.50 5.92 4.54
CA ALA A 61 -6.91 5.12 3.49
C ALA A 61 -5.38 5.24 3.43
N ALA A 62 -4.84 6.46 3.60
CA ALA A 62 -3.41 6.68 3.72
C ALA A 62 -2.86 5.93 4.95
N GLY A 63 -3.54 6.02 6.09
CA GLY A 63 -3.21 5.28 7.30
C GLY A 63 -3.20 3.77 7.08
N PHE A 64 -4.24 3.22 6.43
CA PHE A 64 -4.33 1.81 6.08
C PHE A 64 -3.18 1.37 5.19
N THR A 65 -2.88 2.13 4.14
CA THR A 65 -1.80 1.85 3.19
C THR A 65 -0.44 1.84 3.89
N VAL A 66 -0.17 2.85 4.72
CA VAL A 66 1.05 2.89 5.55
C VAL A 66 1.13 1.68 6.48
N ARG A 67 0.01 1.27 7.08
CA ARG A 67 -0.07 0.10 7.97
C ARG A 67 0.24 -1.19 7.21
N VAL A 68 -0.33 -1.37 6.01
CA VAL A 68 -0.08 -2.53 5.13
C VAL A 68 1.39 -2.58 4.72
N VAL A 69 1.95 -1.47 4.22
CA VAL A 69 3.36 -1.40 3.83
C VAL A 69 4.28 -1.68 5.02
N ARG A 70 3.95 -1.16 6.21
CA ARG A 70 4.72 -1.42 7.43
C ARG A 70 4.65 -2.89 7.84
N VAL A 71 3.47 -3.52 7.75
CA VAL A 71 3.27 -4.94 8.05
C VAL A 71 4.06 -5.81 7.08
N LEU A 72 3.95 -5.56 5.78
CA LEU A 72 4.70 -6.30 4.75
C LEU A 72 6.20 -6.15 4.93
N ARG A 73 6.67 -4.92 5.21
CA ARG A 73 8.08 -4.67 5.54
C ARG A 73 8.51 -5.37 6.82
N ARG A 74 7.64 -5.51 7.82
CA ARG A 74 7.94 -6.23 9.06
C ARG A 74 8.04 -7.73 8.82
N PHE A 75 7.08 -8.35 8.14
CA PHE A 75 7.12 -9.78 7.85
C PHE A 75 8.32 -10.14 6.97
N SER A 76 8.58 -9.35 5.92
CA SER A 76 9.77 -9.52 5.09
C SER A 76 11.10 -9.38 5.87
N ARG A 77 11.13 -8.60 6.96
CA ARG A 77 12.29 -8.52 7.85
C ARG A 77 12.35 -9.69 8.84
N ALA A 78 11.20 -10.18 9.31
CA ALA A 78 11.10 -11.27 10.26
C ALA A 78 11.46 -12.62 9.63
N GLU A 79 11.08 -12.88 8.37
CA GLU A 79 11.51 -14.08 7.63
C GLU A 79 13.02 -14.13 7.34
N ARG A 80 13.74 -13.02 7.57
CA ARG A 80 15.19 -12.92 7.35
C ARG A 80 16.02 -13.03 8.64
N ALA A 81 15.39 -13.08 9.81
CA ALA A 81 16.04 -13.17 11.11
C ALA A 81 15.93 -14.60 11.66
#